data_AF-A0A3B5LIC3-F1
#
_entry.id   AF-A0A3B5LIC3-F1
#
_cell.length_a   1.000
_cell.length_b   1.000
_cell.length_c   1.000
_cell.angle_alpha   90.00
_cell.angle_beta   90.00
_cell.angle_gamma   90.00
#
_symmetry.space_group_name_H-M   'P 1'
#
loop_
_entity.id
_entity.type
_entity.pdbx_description
1 polymer ?
#
loop_
_entity_poly.entity_id
_entity_poly.type
_entity_poly.pdbx_seq_one_letter_code
_entity_poly.pdbx_strand_id
1 'polypeptide(L)' 'MKNKGNKQKTKKKGSENVFGCDLTEHLQGSGQDVPQVLQKCAEFIEQYGIVDGIYRLSGVTSNIQRLRYS' A
#
# COMPACT_ATOMS: atom_id res chain seq x y z
N MET A 1 26.24 1.29 31.14
CA MET A 1 25.07 1.07 30.26
C MET A 1 25.44 0.09 29.15
N LYS A 2 24.69 -1.00 28.97
CA LYS A 2 24.79 -1.88 27.79
C LYS A 2 23.72 -1.46 26.79
N ASN A 3 24.12 -0.82 25.68
CA ASN A 3 23.20 -0.42 24.62
C ASN A 3 22.87 -1.66 23.77
N LYS A 4 21.69 -2.25 23.98
CA LYS A 4 21.20 -3.36 23.15
C LYS A 4 20.77 -2.77 21.81
N GLY A 5 21.67 -2.83 20.82
CA GLY A 5 21.35 -2.56 19.42
C GLY A 5 20.19 -3.44 18.99
N ASN A 6 19.12 -2.80 18.52
CA ASN A 6 17.95 -3.49 18.00
C ASN A 6 18.34 -4.14 16.67
N LYS A 7 18.58 -5.45 16.71
CA LYS A 7 18.97 -6.26 15.55
C LYS A 7 17.80 -6.27 14.57
N GLN A 8 17.82 -5.36 13.58
CA GLN A 8 16.88 -5.36 12.48
C GLN A 8 16.93 -6.74 11.83
N LYS A 9 15.85 -7.51 12.03
CA LYS A 9 15.65 -8.79 11.36
C LYS A 9 15.60 -8.50 9.86
N THR A 10 16.59 -8.99 9.13
CA THR A 10 16.58 -9.07 7.67
C THR A 10 15.33 -9.82 7.22
N LYS A 11 14.28 -9.06 6.85
CA LYS A 11 13.03 -9.63 6.33
C LYS A 11 13.33 -10.25 4.96
N LYS A 12 12.84 -11.48 4.79
CA LYS A 12 12.93 -12.28 3.57
C LYS A 12 12.47 -11.47 2.36
N LYS A 13 13.30 -11.51 1.32
CA LYS A 13 13.10 -11.03 -0.06
C LYS A 13 12.00 -11.84 -0.77
N GLY A 14 10.73 -11.59 -0.41
CA GLY A 14 9.60 -12.39 -0.91
C GLY A 14 8.23 -11.74 -0.88
N SER A 15 8.01 -10.70 -0.08
CA SER A 15 6.84 -9.82 -0.21
C SER A 15 7.15 -8.47 0.41
N GLU A 16 7.50 -7.50 -0.44
CA GLU A 16 7.51 -6.10 -0.04
C GLU A 16 6.10 -5.77 0.43
N ASN A 17 5.90 -5.54 1.73
CA ASN A 17 4.57 -5.18 2.24
C ASN A 17 4.28 -3.77 1.73
N VAL A 18 3.48 -3.65 0.66
CA VAL A 18 3.08 -2.37 0.08
C VAL A 18 2.33 -1.50 1.11
N PHE A 19 1.55 -2.13 1.99
CA PHE A 19 0.81 -1.44 3.05
C PHE A 19 1.55 -1.44 4.38
N GLY A 20 1.63 -0.26 5.00
CA GLY A 20 2.23 -0.09 6.33
C GLY A 20 3.76 -0.02 6.34
N CYS A 21 4.39 0.11 5.17
CA CYS A 21 5.80 0.49 5.03
C CYS A 21 5.97 2.01 4.88
N ASP A 22 7.21 2.49 5.06
CA ASP A 22 7.53 3.89 4.80
C ASP A 22 7.45 4.20 3.31
N LEU A 23 6.85 5.34 2.97
CA LEU A 23 6.64 5.73 1.57
C LEU A 23 7.97 5.97 0.84
N THR A 24 8.95 6.60 1.49
CA THR A 24 10.25 6.89 0.88
C THR A 24 10.99 5.60 0.56
N GLU A 25 11.02 4.65 1.50
CA GLU A 25 11.61 3.33 1.29
C GLU A 25 10.92 2.57 0.14
N HIS A 26 9.58 2.64 0.08
CA HIS A 26 8.81 1.97 -0.97
C HIS A 26 9.08 2.54 -2.37
N LEU A 27 9.13 3.87 -2.50
CA LEU A 27 9.41 4.54 -3.77
C LEU A 27 10.86 4.29 -4.22
N GLN A 28 11.83 4.35 -3.29
CA GLN A 28 13.22 4.02 -3.59
C GLN A 28 13.39 2.55 -4.01
N GLY A 29 12.69 1.62 -3.34
CA GLY A 29 12.74 0.19 -3.67
C GLY A 29 12.09 -0.16 -5.01
N SER A 30 11.03 0.57 -5.39
CA SER A 30 10.30 0.35 -6.65
C SER A 30 10.82 1.18 -7.83
N GLY A 31 11.58 2.25 -7.58
CA GLY A 31 12.04 3.19 -8.61
C GLY A 31 10.91 3.96 -9.28
N GLN A 32 9.77 4.12 -8.59
CA GLN A 32 8.60 4.83 -9.08
C GLN A 32 8.44 6.15 -8.32
N ASP A 33 7.85 7.17 -8.96
CA ASP A 33 7.52 8.44 -8.31
C ASP A 33 6.22 8.37 -7.50
N VAL A 34 5.34 7.42 -7.83
CA VAL A 34 4.05 7.19 -7.18
C VAL A 34 3.85 5.68 -6.96
N PRO A 35 3.35 5.22 -5.80
CA PRO A 35 3.08 3.81 -5.57
C PRO A 35 2.09 3.25 -6.61
N GLN A 36 2.38 2.09 -7.18
CA GLN A 36 1.54 1.48 -8.23
C GLN A 36 0.09 1.26 -7.79
N VAL A 37 -0.13 0.95 -6.51
CA VAL A 37 -1.48 0.79 -5.96
C VAL A 37 -2.31 2.08 -6.11
N LEU A 38 -1.70 3.24 -5.89
CA LEU A 38 -2.38 4.52 -6.03
C LEU A 38 -2.69 4.81 -7.49
N GLN A 39 -1.74 4.55 -8.41
CA GLN A 39 -1.95 4.71 -9.84
C GLN A 39 -3.13 3.84 -10.33
N LYS A 40 -3.11 2.54 -10.00
CA LYS A 40 -4.14 1.59 -10.43
C LYS A 40 -5.52 1.92 -9.85
N CYS A 41 -5.58 2.28 -8.57
CA CYS A 41 -6.84 2.69 -7.96
C CYS A 41 -7.38 3.99 -8.56
N ALA A 42 -6.53 4.98 -8.81
CA ALA A 42 -6.92 6.24 -9.44
C ALA A 42 -7.47 6.01 -10.84
N GLU A 43 -6.74 5.29 -11.70
CA GLU A 43 -7.18 4.92 -13.06
C GLU A 43 -8.56 4.25 -13.05
N PHE A 44 -8.77 3.29 -12.13
CA PHE A 44 -10.05 2.58 -12.03
C PHE A 44 -11.19 3.52 -11.58
N ILE A 45 -10.93 4.39 -10.62
CA ILE A 45 -11.94 5.33 -10.11
C ILE A 45 -12.28 6.39 -11.17
N GLU A 46 -11.31 6.90 -11.92
CA GLU A 46 -11.53 7.84 -13.00
C GLU A 46 -12.38 7.22 -14.12
N GLN A 47 -12.16 5.94 -14.42
CA GLN A 47 -12.93 5.24 -15.43
C GLN A 47 -14.34 4.84 -14.99
N TYR A 48 -14.52 4.39 -13.74
CA TYR A 48 -15.76 3.72 -13.31
C TYR A 48 -16.37 4.27 -12.02
N GLY A 49 -15.60 5.01 -11.22
CA GLY A 49 -15.93 5.36 -9.84
C GLY A 49 -16.52 6.75 -9.64
N ILE A 50 -16.66 7.56 -10.70
CA ILE A 50 -17.30 8.89 -10.63
C ILE A 50 -18.81 8.72 -10.48
N VAL A 51 -19.23 8.44 -9.24
CA VAL A 51 -20.61 8.19 -8.82
C VAL A 51 -20.96 9.01 -7.58
N ASP A 52 -22.25 9.09 -7.27
CA ASP A 52 -22.73 9.80 -6.08
C ASP A 52 -22.14 9.22 -4.79
N GLY A 53 -21.55 10.09 -3.98
CA GLY A 53 -20.94 9.68 -2.71
C GLY A 53 -19.62 8.94 -2.86
N ILE A 54 -18.91 9.07 -3.99
CA ILE A 54 -17.51 8.66 -4.15
C ILE A 54 -16.66 9.10 -2.95
N TYR A 55 -15.81 8.20 -2.45
CA TYR A 55 -15.00 8.35 -1.23
C TYR A 55 -15.77 8.49 0.10
N ARG A 56 -17.07 8.79 0.08
CA ARG A 56 -17.93 8.90 1.28
C ARG A 56 -18.61 7.57 1.62
N LEU A 57 -19.13 6.88 0.61
CA LEU A 57 -19.81 5.60 0.78
C LEU A 57 -18.79 4.45 0.76
N SER A 58 -18.74 3.69 1.85
CA SER A 58 -17.84 2.55 1.99
C SER A 58 -18.33 1.34 1.21
N GLY A 59 -17.41 0.66 0.51
CA GLY A 59 -17.65 -0.65 -0.07
C GLY A 59 -17.70 -1.77 0.98
N VAL A 60 -17.91 -3.00 0.52
CA VAL A 60 -17.96 -4.19 1.39
C VAL A 60 -16.58 -4.47 1.99
N THR A 61 -16.49 -4.48 3.33
CA THR A 61 -15.23 -4.64 4.08
C THR A 61 -14.43 -5.87 3.67
N SER A 62 -15.10 -7.02 3.46
CA SER A 62 -14.41 -8.26 3.07
C SER A 62 -13.74 -8.17 1.70
N ASN A 63 -14.33 -7.45 0.75
CA ASN A 63 -13.73 -7.20 -0.56
C ASN A 63 -12.51 -6.29 -0.44
N ILE A 64 -12.59 -5.25 0.40
CA ILE A 64 -11.47 -4.34 0.66
C ILE A 64 -10.28 -5.09 1.27
N GLN A 65 -10.52 -5.99 2.25
CA GLN A 65 -9.45 -6.79 2.85
C GLN A 65 -8.83 -7.76 1.84
N ARG A 66 -9.62 -8.38 0.97
CA ARG A 66 -9.08 -9.23 -0.11
C ARG A 66 -8.16 -8.45 -1.04
N LEU A 67 -8.57 -7.25 -1.48
CA LEU A 67 -7.74 -6.39 -2.35
C LEU A 67 -6.45 -5.91 -1.68
N ARG A 68 -6.44 -5.76 -0.36
CA ARG A 68 -5.27 -5.32 0.40
C ARG A 68 -4.18 -6.39 0.50
N TYR A 69 -4.59 -7.66 0.57
CA TYR A 69 -3.69 -8.80 0.81
C TYR A 69 -3.58 -9.78 -0.37
N SER A 70 -4.20 -9.44 -1.50
CA SER A 70 -4.10 -10.20 -2.75
C SER A 70 -2.72 -10.11 -3.37
#